data_AF-A0A2E3HTP5-F1
#
_entry.id   AF-A0A2E3HTP5-F1
#
_cell.length_a   1.000
_cell.length_b   1.000
_cell.length_c   1.000
_cell.angle_alpha   90.00
_cell.angle_beta   90.00
_cell.angle_gamma   90.00
#
_symmetry.space_group_name_H-M   'P 1'
#
loop_
_entity.id
_entity.type
_entity.pdbx_description
1 polymer ?
#
loop_
_entity_poly.entity_id
_entity_poly.type
_entity_poly.pdbx_seq_one_letter_code
_entity_poly.pdbx_strand_id
1 'polypeptide(L)'
;MVRIPAGSVEMEDHFNEGLARELPVHIADSFYMDKHEVIVQRFRRFVKETSYQYKRWDDVEESSLTSRHPMVFVNWHNATAYCEWAGKRLPTEAEWEYVARGGLSGKRYVWGDNENQARKYANYDGTNGQDRWTRCAPVNSFKPNRYGLSNMAGNVYE
;
A
#
# COMPACT_ATOMS: atom_id res chain seq x y z
N MET A 1 4.01 8.21 -9.15
CA MET A 1 4.76 8.54 -7.92
C MET A 1 4.44 9.95 -7.45
N VAL A 2 4.63 10.20 -6.17
CA VAL A 2 4.67 11.50 -5.51
C VAL A 2 6.01 11.68 -4.84
N ARG A 3 6.49 12.92 -4.74
CA ARG A 3 7.70 13.24 -3.96
C ARG A 3 7.32 13.40 -2.50
N ILE A 4 7.91 12.58 -1.64
CA ILE A 4 7.74 12.61 -0.19
C ILE A 4 8.91 13.43 0.39
N PRO A 5 8.65 14.48 1.20
CA PRO A 5 9.71 15.24 1.83
C PRO A 5 10.40 14.43 2.93
N ALA A 6 11.63 14.81 3.26
CA ALA A 6 12.31 14.34 4.46
C ALA A 6 11.54 14.77 5.72
N GLY A 7 11.72 14.04 6.82
CA GLY A 7 11.11 14.36 8.10
C GLY A 7 11.18 13.22 9.10
N SER A 8 10.52 13.37 10.24
CA SER A 8 10.45 12.35 11.28
C SER A 8 9.00 12.04 11.63
N VAL A 9 8.74 10.79 12.00
CA VAL A 9 7.48 10.39 12.61
C VAL A 9 7.77 9.45 13.78
N GLU A 10 7.00 9.59 14.85
CA GLU A 10 7.01 8.61 15.92
C GLU A 10 6.32 7.35 15.41
N MET A 11 7.07 6.25 15.34
CA MET A 11 6.51 4.91 15.14
C MET A 11 6.35 4.37 16.54
N GLU A 12 5.16 4.56 17.07
CA GLU A 12 4.75 4.00 18.34
C GLU A 12 3.31 3.53 18.18
N ASP A 13 3.06 2.30 18.60
CA ASP A 13 1.73 1.88 18.97
C ASP A 13 1.37 2.52 20.31
N HIS A 14 0.77 3.71 20.23
CA HIS A 14 0.30 4.45 21.40
C HIS A 14 -0.83 3.73 22.17
N PHE A 15 -1.31 2.59 21.67
CA PHE A 15 -2.38 1.81 22.28
C PHE A 15 -1.87 0.51 22.94
N ASN A 16 -0.59 0.15 22.74
CA ASN A 16 0.05 -1.03 23.34
C ASN A 16 -0.73 -2.35 23.06
N GLU A 17 -1.29 -2.45 21.87
CA GLU A 17 -2.02 -3.58 21.29
C GLU A 17 -1.13 -4.41 20.33
N GLY A 18 0.07 -3.93 19.97
CA GLY A 18 1.04 -4.52 19.04
C GLY A 18 2.29 -5.16 19.66
N LEU A 19 3.24 -5.58 18.82
CA LEU A 19 4.50 -6.19 19.26
C LEU A 19 5.47 -5.12 19.78
N ALA A 20 6.08 -5.38 20.93
CA ALA A 20 6.97 -4.44 21.62
C ALA A 20 8.30 -4.22 20.86
N ARG A 21 8.31 -3.29 19.88
CA ARG A 21 9.48 -2.49 19.44
C ARG A 21 9.11 -1.61 18.26
N GLU A 22 8.78 -0.36 18.53
CA GLU A 22 8.72 0.68 17.50
C GLU A 22 9.47 1.90 18.05
N LEU A 23 10.58 2.25 17.40
CA LEU A 23 11.39 3.44 17.70
C LEU A 23 11.01 4.54 16.70
N PRO A 24 11.18 5.83 17.03
CA PRO A 24 10.93 6.91 16.08
C PRO A 24 11.72 6.71 14.79
N VAL A 25 11.02 6.83 13.65
CA VAL A 25 11.63 6.75 12.33
C VAL A 25 12.00 8.14 11.84
N HIS A 26 13.26 8.26 11.42
CA HIS A 26 13.80 9.45 10.79
C HIS A 26 14.02 9.17 9.30
N ILE A 27 13.28 9.87 8.44
CA ILE A 27 13.49 9.91 7.01
C ILE A 27 14.45 11.07 6.72
N ALA A 28 15.73 10.73 6.49
CA ALA A 28 16.78 11.72 6.27
C ALA A 28 16.61 12.50 4.96
N ASP A 29 16.19 11.82 3.89
CA ASP A 29 16.12 12.38 2.55
C ASP A 29 14.73 12.25 1.92
N SER A 30 14.40 13.18 1.03
CA SER A 30 13.19 13.04 0.22
C SER A 30 13.29 11.85 -0.72
N PHE A 31 12.18 11.14 -0.93
CA PHE A 31 12.10 10.02 -1.84
C PHE A 31 10.83 10.08 -2.70
N TYR A 32 10.70 9.17 -3.65
CA TYR A 32 9.49 9.02 -4.45
C TYR A 32 8.78 7.71 -4.09
N MET A 33 7.47 7.76 -3.92
CA MET A 33 6.63 6.58 -3.68
C MET A 33 5.48 6.56 -4.68
N ASP A 34 5.05 5.37 -5.11
CA ASP A 34 3.87 5.25 -5.97
C ASP A 34 2.60 5.70 -5.23
N LYS A 35 1.64 6.29 -5.95
CA LYS A 35 0.39 6.81 -5.35
C LYS A 35 -0.56 5.70 -4.89
N HIS A 36 -0.34 4.52 -5.45
CA HIS A 36 -1.23 3.37 -5.52
C HIS A 36 -0.36 2.13 -5.70
N GLU A 37 -0.90 0.99 -5.32
CA GLU A 37 -0.33 -0.33 -5.56
C GLU A 37 -0.03 -0.54 -7.07
N VAL A 38 0.93 -1.42 -7.36
CA VAL A 38 1.19 -1.84 -8.74
C VAL A 38 -0.05 -2.50 -9.29
N ILE A 39 -0.65 -1.96 -10.36
CA ILE A 39 -1.83 -2.56 -10.96
C ILE A 39 -1.51 -3.73 -11.91
N VAL A 40 -2.46 -4.65 -12.06
CA VAL A 40 -2.36 -5.81 -12.97
C VAL A 40 -1.89 -5.41 -14.37
N GLN A 41 -2.39 -4.29 -14.92
CA GLN A 41 -1.97 -3.80 -16.24
C GLN A 41 -0.45 -3.57 -16.34
N ARG A 42 0.16 -2.99 -15.31
CA ARG A 42 1.59 -2.66 -15.32
C ARG A 42 2.43 -3.91 -15.16
N PHE A 43 2.02 -4.83 -14.29
CA PHE A 43 2.73 -6.09 -14.10
C PHE A 43 2.65 -6.98 -15.36
N ARG A 44 1.50 -7.01 -16.06
CA ARG A 44 1.38 -7.67 -17.37
C ARG A 44 2.35 -7.09 -18.41
N ARG A 45 2.53 -5.76 -18.41
CA ARG A 45 3.51 -5.10 -19.28
C ARG A 45 4.94 -5.54 -18.96
N PHE A 46 5.32 -5.55 -17.69
CA PHE A 46 6.60 -6.07 -17.22
C PHE A 46 6.84 -7.50 -17.73
N VAL A 47 5.90 -8.41 -17.50
CA VAL A 47 6.01 -9.82 -17.94
C VAL A 47 6.16 -9.93 -19.46
N LYS A 48 5.38 -9.15 -20.22
CA LYS A 48 5.46 -9.13 -21.68
C LYS A 48 6.80 -8.62 -22.21
N GLU A 49 7.33 -7.55 -21.65
CA GLU A 49 8.57 -6.90 -22.14
C GLU A 49 9.84 -7.67 -21.73
N THR A 50 9.80 -8.42 -20.63
CA THR A 50 10.97 -9.12 -20.09
C THR A 50 10.91 -10.63 -20.29
N SER A 51 9.77 -11.17 -20.72
CA SER A 51 9.50 -12.61 -20.73
C SER A 51 9.61 -13.27 -19.33
N TYR A 52 9.42 -12.48 -18.27
CA TYR A 52 9.44 -12.95 -16.89
C TYR A 52 8.40 -14.05 -16.63
N GLN A 53 8.81 -15.12 -15.95
CA GLN A 53 7.96 -16.28 -15.74
C GLN A 53 7.07 -16.12 -14.51
N TYR A 54 5.80 -15.76 -14.72
CA TYR A 54 4.78 -15.68 -13.68
C TYR A 54 3.61 -16.61 -14.01
N LYS A 55 3.20 -17.44 -13.03
CA LYS A 55 2.26 -18.55 -13.26
C LYS A 55 0.89 -18.41 -12.61
N ARG A 56 0.72 -17.51 -11.65
CA ARG A 56 -0.50 -17.38 -10.82
C ARG A 56 -1.55 -16.45 -11.42
N TRP A 57 -1.68 -16.46 -12.76
CA TRP A 57 -2.60 -15.55 -13.44
C TRP A 57 -4.07 -15.86 -13.13
N ASP A 58 -4.43 -17.14 -13.03
CA ASP A 58 -5.80 -17.55 -12.70
C ASP A 58 -6.22 -17.01 -11.32
N ASP A 59 -5.35 -17.13 -10.31
CA ASP A 59 -5.58 -16.57 -8.98
C ASP A 59 -5.76 -15.04 -9.03
N VAL A 60 -4.93 -14.34 -9.82
CA VAL A 60 -5.01 -12.89 -9.99
C VAL A 60 -6.35 -12.49 -10.60
N GLU A 61 -6.84 -13.23 -11.60
CA GLU A 61 -8.11 -12.93 -12.26
C GLU A 61 -9.31 -13.17 -11.36
N GLU A 62 -9.20 -14.08 -10.40
CA GLU A 62 -10.22 -14.26 -9.37
C GLU A 62 -10.25 -13.09 -8.38
N SER A 63 -9.10 -12.63 -7.87
CA SER A 63 -9.04 -11.61 -6.81
C SER A 63 -9.04 -10.16 -7.32
N SER A 64 -8.50 -9.94 -8.51
CA SER A 64 -8.28 -8.62 -9.13
C SER A 64 -8.91 -8.58 -10.51
N LEU A 65 -10.23 -8.38 -10.49
CA LEU A 65 -11.14 -8.60 -11.62
C LEU A 65 -10.88 -7.71 -12.86
N THR A 66 -10.12 -6.63 -12.71
CA THR A 66 -9.82 -5.72 -13.82
C THR A 66 -8.37 -5.28 -13.81
N SER A 67 -7.90 -4.77 -14.95
CA SER A 67 -6.52 -4.31 -15.11
C SER A 67 -6.11 -3.14 -14.21
N ARG A 68 -7.07 -2.47 -13.56
CA ARG A 68 -6.87 -1.36 -12.61
C ARG A 68 -6.89 -1.79 -11.13
N HIS A 69 -7.09 -3.08 -10.86
CA HIS A 69 -6.93 -3.66 -9.52
C HIS A 69 -5.44 -3.84 -9.18
N PRO A 70 -5.10 -3.92 -7.88
CA PRO A 70 -3.74 -4.22 -7.45
C PRO A 70 -3.28 -5.56 -8.02
N MET A 71 -1.99 -5.69 -8.27
CA MET A 71 -1.37 -6.97 -8.57
C MET A 71 -1.25 -7.76 -7.27
N VAL A 72 -1.82 -8.96 -7.26
CA VAL A 72 -1.84 -9.86 -6.10
C VAL A 72 -1.12 -11.17 -6.43
N PHE A 73 -0.97 -12.06 -5.45
CA PHE A 73 -0.25 -13.33 -5.60
C PHE A 73 1.19 -13.14 -6.12
N VAL A 74 1.82 -12.06 -5.69
CA VAL A 74 3.25 -11.80 -5.90
C VAL A 74 3.99 -12.06 -4.59
N ASN A 75 5.19 -12.62 -4.68
CA ASN A 75 6.10 -12.67 -3.54
C ASN A 75 7.09 -11.51 -3.63
N TRP A 76 7.95 -11.37 -2.62
CA TRP A 76 8.97 -10.33 -2.56
C TRP A 76 9.88 -10.31 -3.81
N HIS A 77 10.27 -11.48 -4.34
CA HIS A 77 11.10 -11.56 -5.56
C HIS A 77 10.40 -11.02 -6.81
N ASN A 78 9.11 -11.32 -6.98
CA ASN A 78 8.31 -10.79 -8.08
C ASN A 78 8.20 -9.26 -7.99
N ALA A 79 7.99 -8.73 -6.78
CA ALA A 79 7.86 -7.31 -6.54
C ALA A 79 9.19 -6.56 -6.81
N THR A 80 10.30 -7.10 -6.31
CA THR A 80 11.65 -6.55 -6.55
C THR A 80 12.01 -6.58 -8.04
N ALA A 81 11.78 -7.68 -8.74
CA ALA A 81 12.06 -7.77 -10.18
C ALA A 81 11.24 -6.75 -11.00
N TYR A 82 9.97 -6.55 -10.64
CA TYR A 82 9.15 -5.51 -11.24
C TYR A 82 9.70 -4.10 -10.97
N CYS A 83 10.10 -3.82 -9.72
CA CYS A 83 10.69 -2.54 -9.36
C CYS A 83 11.97 -2.25 -10.15
N GLU A 84 12.87 -3.23 -10.28
CA GLU A 84 14.09 -3.11 -11.06
C GLU A 84 13.81 -2.78 -12.53
N TRP A 85 12.90 -3.52 -13.18
CA TRP A 85 12.47 -3.23 -14.55
C TRP A 85 11.85 -1.83 -14.68
N ALA A 86 11.09 -1.39 -13.67
CA ALA A 86 10.47 -0.08 -13.67
C ALA A 86 11.44 1.07 -13.34
N GLY A 87 12.72 0.79 -13.06
CA GLY A 87 13.70 1.79 -12.60
C GLY A 87 13.40 2.33 -11.20
N LYS A 88 12.92 1.46 -10.31
CA LYS A 88 12.49 1.77 -8.93
C LYS A 88 13.07 0.76 -7.93
N ARG A 89 12.66 0.89 -6.68
CA ARG A 89 12.87 -0.09 -5.60
C ARG A 89 11.61 -0.23 -4.75
N LEU A 90 11.57 -1.25 -3.91
CA LEU A 90 10.59 -1.30 -2.82
C LEU A 90 10.89 -0.20 -1.79
N PRO A 91 9.85 0.33 -1.10
CA PRO A 91 10.07 1.18 0.05
C PRO A 91 10.71 0.39 1.20
N THR A 92 11.41 1.06 2.09
CA THR A 92 11.69 0.47 3.41
C THR A 92 10.42 0.49 4.26
N GLU A 93 10.33 -0.36 5.27
CA GLU A 93 9.22 -0.33 6.25
C GLU A 93 9.05 1.06 6.86
N ALA A 94 10.16 1.69 7.25
CA ALA A 94 10.21 3.06 7.73
C ALA A 94 9.62 4.09 6.74
N GLU A 95 9.96 4.00 5.45
CA GLU A 95 9.40 4.88 4.42
C GLU A 95 7.90 4.63 4.22
N TRP A 96 7.49 3.36 4.21
CA TRP A 96 6.10 2.96 4.04
C TRP A 96 5.25 3.51 5.18
N GLU A 97 5.65 3.31 6.44
CA GLU A 97 4.91 3.79 7.60
C GLU A 97 4.93 5.32 7.73
N TYR A 98 6.06 5.98 7.44
CA TYR A 98 6.13 7.44 7.40
C TYR A 98 5.07 8.04 6.46
N VAL A 99 4.90 7.42 5.30
CA VAL A 99 3.90 7.85 4.32
C VAL A 99 2.51 7.41 4.74
N ALA A 100 2.33 6.19 5.24
CA ALA A 100 1.04 5.66 5.71
C ALA A 100 0.42 6.55 6.78
N ARG A 101 1.22 6.97 7.77
CA ARG A 101 0.79 7.91 8.82
C ARG A 101 0.33 9.24 8.26
N GLY A 102 0.73 9.62 7.05
CA GLY A 102 0.25 10.84 6.40
C GLY A 102 0.51 12.07 7.27
N GLY A 103 1.62 12.06 8.01
CA GLY A 103 2.01 13.08 8.99
C GLY A 103 1.03 13.32 10.14
N LEU A 104 0.21 12.32 10.46
CA LEU A 104 -0.46 12.19 11.74
C LEU A 104 0.52 11.59 12.77
N SER A 105 0.44 12.05 14.01
CA SER A 105 1.15 11.50 15.17
C SER A 105 0.13 11.05 16.21
N GLY A 106 0.37 9.96 16.93
CA GLY A 106 -0.57 9.57 17.98
C GLY A 106 -1.88 8.98 17.48
N LYS A 107 -1.97 8.49 16.24
CA LYS A 107 -3.24 8.06 15.62
C LYS A 107 -3.29 6.57 15.35
N ARG A 108 -4.47 6.00 15.62
CA ARG A 108 -4.74 4.56 15.44
C ARG A 108 -4.75 4.14 13.97
N TYR A 109 -5.37 4.94 13.10
CA TYR A 109 -5.50 4.64 11.68
C TYR A 109 -4.82 5.70 10.82
N VAL A 110 -4.56 5.35 9.55
CA VAL A 110 -3.99 6.27 8.54
C VAL A 110 -4.89 7.50 8.25
N TRP A 111 -6.10 7.52 8.79
CA TRP A 111 -7.08 8.61 8.70
C TRP A 111 -7.44 9.27 10.05
N GLY A 112 -6.79 8.90 11.15
CA GLY A 112 -7.09 9.36 12.50
C GLY A 112 -7.68 8.25 13.39
N ASP A 113 -8.47 8.62 14.40
CA ASP A 113 -8.93 7.67 15.44
C ASP A 113 -10.36 7.16 15.24
N ASN A 114 -11.11 7.79 14.32
CA ASN A 114 -12.52 7.46 14.12
C ASN A 114 -12.69 6.31 13.13
N GLU A 115 -12.92 5.10 13.64
CA GLU A 115 -13.15 3.88 12.86
C GLU A 115 -14.35 3.99 11.90
N ASN A 116 -15.37 4.80 12.22
CA ASN A 116 -16.51 5.01 11.31
C ASN A 116 -16.11 5.67 9.99
N GLN A 117 -14.88 6.19 9.88
CA GLN A 117 -14.35 6.72 8.62
C GLN A 117 -13.68 5.65 7.74
N ALA A 118 -13.45 4.44 8.23
CA ALA A 118 -12.62 3.44 7.58
C ALA A 118 -13.05 3.14 6.13
N ARG A 119 -14.36 3.07 5.86
CA ARG A 119 -14.91 2.90 4.50
C ARG A 119 -14.49 3.95 3.48
N LYS A 120 -14.05 5.13 3.92
CA LYS A 120 -13.57 6.20 3.03
C LYS A 120 -12.12 5.99 2.61
N TYR A 121 -11.36 5.17 3.33
CA TYR A 121 -9.91 5.09 3.22
C TYR A 121 -9.37 3.67 2.98
N ALA A 122 -10.11 2.62 3.36
CA ALA A 122 -9.63 1.25 3.34
C ALA A 122 -10.70 0.24 2.90
N ASN A 123 -10.23 -0.85 2.29
CA ASN A 123 -10.97 -2.08 2.03
C ASN A 123 -10.48 -3.17 2.99
N TYR A 124 -11.26 -3.62 3.95
CA TYR A 124 -10.80 -4.63 4.92
C TYR A 124 -11.98 -5.34 5.56
N ASP A 125 -11.78 -6.58 5.97
CA ASP A 125 -12.80 -7.33 6.70
C ASP A 125 -12.92 -6.75 8.11
N GLY A 126 -13.83 -5.80 8.28
CA GLY A 126 -14.03 -5.09 9.55
C GLY A 126 -14.91 -3.85 9.45
N THR A 127 -15.69 -3.73 8.37
CA THR A 127 -16.61 -2.61 8.17
C THR A 127 -18.04 -2.95 8.54
N ASN A 128 -18.22 -4.00 9.36
CA ASN A 128 -19.52 -4.54 9.78
C ASN A 128 -20.44 -4.86 8.58
N GLY A 129 -19.87 -5.48 7.54
CA GLY A 129 -20.62 -5.88 6.34
C GLY A 129 -20.97 -4.74 5.37
N GLN A 130 -20.40 -3.55 5.56
CA GLN A 130 -20.56 -2.41 4.64
C GLN A 130 -19.47 -2.36 3.56
N ASP A 131 -18.71 -3.44 3.41
CA ASP A 131 -17.72 -3.57 2.37
C ASP A 131 -18.40 -3.66 1.02
N ARG A 132 -18.09 -2.67 0.18
CA ARG A 132 -18.53 -2.63 -1.21
C ARG A 132 -17.83 -3.70 -2.04
N TRP A 133 -16.64 -4.13 -1.60
CA TRP A 133 -15.78 -5.03 -2.34
C TRP A 133 -15.57 -6.29 -1.50
N THR A 134 -16.01 -7.43 -2.03
CA THR A 134 -15.81 -8.75 -1.42
C THR A 134 -14.44 -9.35 -1.75
N ARG A 135 -13.64 -8.64 -2.56
CA ARG A 135 -12.28 -8.96 -3.00
C ARG A 135 -11.47 -7.66 -3.02
N CYS A 136 -10.38 -7.59 -3.80
CA CYS A 136 -9.64 -6.35 -3.99
C CYS A 136 -10.53 -5.26 -4.61
N ALA A 137 -10.28 -4.01 -4.23
CA ALA A 137 -10.85 -2.84 -4.86
C ALA A 137 -9.88 -2.28 -5.93
N PRO A 138 -10.39 -1.56 -6.96
CA PRO A 138 -9.53 -0.76 -7.83
C PRO A 138 -8.67 0.22 -7.02
N VAL A 139 -7.41 0.41 -7.38
CA VAL A 139 -6.43 1.13 -6.53
C VAL A 139 -6.76 2.62 -6.28
N ASN A 140 -7.69 3.20 -7.04
CA ASN A 140 -8.13 4.59 -6.91
C ASN A 140 -9.50 4.72 -6.23
N SER A 141 -9.95 3.70 -5.48
CA SER A 141 -11.30 3.66 -4.90
C SER A 141 -11.47 4.48 -3.62
N PHE A 142 -10.37 4.77 -2.91
CA PHE A 142 -10.40 5.35 -1.57
C PHE A 142 -9.70 6.71 -1.51
N LYS A 143 -10.08 7.51 -0.51
CA LYS A 143 -9.50 8.83 -0.30
C LYS A 143 -8.00 8.73 -0.03
N PRO A 144 -7.18 9.63 -0.60
CA PRO A 144 -5.77 9.65 -0.30
C PRO A 144 -5.51 10.27 1.09
N ASN A 145 -4.39 9.91 1.69
CA ASN A 145 -3.81 10.62 2.83
C ASN A 145 -3.23 11.98 2.39
N ARG A 146 -2.62 12.72 3.33
CA ARG A 146 -2.09 14.08 3.03
C ARG A 146 -0.99 14.13 1.96
N TYR A 147 -0.29 13.01 1.74
CA TYR A 147 0.76 12.91 0.73
C TYR A 147 0.22 12.49 -0.64
N GLY A 148 -1.08 12.21 -0.75
CA GLY A 148 -1.71 11.84 -2.01
C GLY A 148 -1.69 10.34 -2.30
N LEU A 149 -1.43 9.49 -1.30
CA LEU A 149 -1.47 8.02 -1.44
C LEU A 149 -2.78 7.46 -0.88
N SER A 150 -3.37 6.53 -1.62
CA SER A 150 -4.56 5.77 -1.19
C SER A 150 -4.16 4.34 -0.82
N ASN A 151 -5.03 3.62 -0.11
CA ASN A 151 -4.88 2.20 0.26
C ASN A 151 -3.68 1.87 1.14
N MET A 152 -3.12 2.86 1.85
CA MET A 152 -2.11 2.60 2.88
C MET A 152 -2.65 1.73 4.05
N ALA A 153 -3.95 1.45 4.07
CA ALA A 153 -4.57 0.50 4.97
C ALA A 153 -5.56 -0.37 4.17
N GLY A 154 -5.48 -1.68 4.37
CA GLY A 154 -6.32 -2.67 3.70
C GLY A 154 -6.01 -2.84 2.21
N ASN A 155 -6.99 -3.37 1.48
CA ASN A 155 -6.95 -3.80 0.09
C ASN A 155 -6.03 -5.01 -0.16
N VAL A 156 -4.72 -4.84 0.00
CA VAL A 156 -3.70 -5.88 -0.14
C VAL A 156 -2.54 -5.61 0.81
N TYR A 157 -1.79 -6.65 1.19
CA TYR A 157 -0.52 -6.47 1.89
C TYR A 157 0.55 -5.95 0.94
N GLU A 158 1.45 -5.12 1.45
CA GLU A 158 2.56 -4.48 0.73
C GLU A 158 3.90 -4.73 1.44
#